data_AF-A0A2E0VTK2-F1
#
_entry.id   AF-A0A2E0VTK2-F1
#
_cell.length_a   1.000
_cell.length_b   1.000
_cell.length_c   1.000
_cell.angle_alpha   90.00
_cell.angle_beta   90.00
_cell.angle_gamma   90.00
#
_symmetry.space_group_name_H-M   'P 1'
#
loop_
_entity.id
_entity.type
_entity.pdbx_description
1 polymer ?
#
loop_
_entity_poly.entity_id
_entity_poly.type
_entity_poly.pdbx_seq_one_letter_code
_entity_poly.pdbx_strand_id
1 'polypeptide(L)'
;MKNLFFGIILAIAASSCVTLEYENPQPADAADLSSIPYQLQGTYLDEDNDTLMVDEHGFAYRSEMSPVASEAGLSDTLILRPYKGCYSVNIAGDNGWLVYLICRETNGDLLLYGIDVEEEAVRDKLKSITKVVAETDDSGNVTTYRINPTEKEFDQMFEAGLFEKGGKFRRIVPEDDK
;
A
#
# COMPACT_ATOMS: atom_id res chain seq x y z
N MET A 1 23.18 4.70 -55.59
CA MET A 1 21.95 5.52 -55.50
C MET A 1 21.06 4.91 -54.44
N LYS A 2 20.63 5.73 -53.47
CA LYS A 2 19.38 5.68 -52.68
C LYS A 2 18.98 4.34 -52.01
N ASN A 3 18.46 4.28 -50.81
CA ASN A 3 18.28 5.14 -49.64
C ASN A 3 17.43 4.27 -48.70
N LEU A 4 17.60 4.45 -47.39
CA LEU A 4 16.58 4.31 -46.36
C LEU A 4 15.73 3.02 -46.35
N PHE A 5 16.03 2.12 -45.41
CA PHE A 5 14.95 1.50 -44.65
C PHE A 5 14.98 2.10 -43.24
N PHE A 6 13.94 2.89 -43.01
CA PHE A 6 13.64 3.67 -41.82
C PHE A 6 13.56 2.76 -40.59
N GLY A 7 14.20 3.19 -39.52
CA GLY A 7 14.12 2.54 -38.22
C GLY A 7 12.69 2.53 -37.71
N ILE A 8 12.21 1.33 -37.39
CA ILE A 8 11.08 1.13 -36.50
C ILE A 8 11.70 0.90 -35.11
N ILE A 9 12.06 2.00 -34.44
CA ILE A 9 12.19 2.01 -32.98
C ILE A 9 10.76 2.20 -32.49
N LEU A 10 10.06 1.08 -32.31
CA LEU A 10 8.77 1.08 -31.63
C LEU A 10 9.09 1.29 -30.15
N ALA A 11 8.88 2.52 -29.70
CA ALA A 11 8.91 2.90 -28.29
C ALA A 11 7.87 2.06 -27.54
N ILE A 12 8.35 1.00 -26.89
CA ILE A 12 7.60 0.32 -25.85
C ILE A 12 7.56 1.34 -24.71
N ALA A 13 6.41 2.02 -24.56
CA ALA A 13 6.14 2.83 -23.39
C ALA A 13 6.20 1.90 -22.18
N ALA A 14 7.29 1.96 -21.43
CA ALA A 14 7.33 1.42 -20.09
C ALA A 14 6.32 2.22 -19.28
N SER A 15 5.16 1.64 -19.00
CA SER A 15 4.24 2.15 -17.98
C SER A 15 4.92 1.94 -16.63
N SER A 16 5.78 2.86 -16.21
CA SER A 16 6.25 2.85 -14.83
C SER A 16 5.10 3.33 -13.96
N CYS A 17 4.46 2.41 -13.25
CA CYS A 17 3.52 2.75 -12.17
C CYS A 17 4.29 3.61 -11.17
N VAL A 18 3.80 4.82 -10.90
CA VAL A 18 4.51 5.73 -10.00
C VAL A 18 4.14 5.39 -8.56
N THR A 19 5.15 5.17 -7.72
CA THR A 19 4.92 4.74 -6.33
C THR A 19 5.13 5.89 -5.35
N LEU A 20 4.35 5.91 -4.27
CA LEU A 20 4.61 6.77 -3.11
C LEU A 20 5.32 5.97 -2.03
N GLU A 21 6.52 6.41 -1.64
CA GLU A 21 7.30 5.81 -0.56
C GLU A 21 7.50 6.79 0.60
N TYR A 22 7.53 6.25 1.81
CA TYR A 22 7.81 6.98 3.03
C TYR A 22 9.24 6.67 3.48
N GLU A 23 9.99 7.67 3.97
CA GLU A 23 11.34 7.42 4.50
C GLU A 23 11.32 6.53 5.76
N ASN A 24 10.26 6.62 6.56
CA ASN A 24 10.07 5.87 7.80
C ASN A 24 8.65 5.29 7.89
N PRO A 25 8.44 4.21 8.66
CA PRO A 25 7.10 3.71 8.97
C PRO A 25 6.24 4.80 9.63
N GLN A 26 4.95 4.81 9.30
CA GLN A 26 3.96 5.77 9.76
C GLN A 26 2.80 5.11 10.52
N PRO A 27 2.13 5.84 11.42
CA PRO A 27 2.51 7.18 11.90
C PRO A 27 3.78 7.12 12.76
N ALA A 28 4.59 8.16 12.76
CA ALA A 28 5.93 8.17 13.37
C ALA A 28 5.96 8.00 14.91
N ASP A 29 4.86 8.27 15.61
CA ASP A 29 4.73 8.31 17.06
C ASP A 29 4.05 7.06 17.66
N ALA A 30 3.41 6.24 16.84
CA ALA A 30 2.74 5.03 17.31
C ALA A 30 3.73 3.87 17.49
N ALA A 31 3.52 3.08 18.54
CA ALA A 31 4.30 1.89 18.82
C ALA A 31 3.93 0.74 17.87
N ASP A 32 4.95 -0.02 17.47
CA ASP A 32 4.79 -1.24 16.68
C ASP A 32 4.05 -2.31 17.50
N LEU A 33 3.09 -2.98 16.86
CA LEU A 33 2.39 -4.10 17.47
C LEU A 33 3.23 -5.37 17.34
N SER A 34 3.35 -6.13 18.44
CA SER A 34 4.04 -7.43 18.46
C SER A 34 3.18 -8.58 17.94
N SER A 35 1.88 -8.36 17.75
CA SER A 35 0.93 -9.33 17.20
C SER A 35 -0.23 -8.62 16.49
N ILE A 36 -0.78 -9.27 15.47
CA ILE A 36 -1.96 -8.75 14.77
C ILE A 36 -3.19 -8.93 15.68
N PRO A 37 -3.98 -7.87 15.93
CA PRO A 37 -5.15 -7.94 16.80
C PRO A 37 -6.18 -8.99 16.37
N TYR A 38 -6.75 -9.73 17.32
CA TYR A 38 -7.70 -10.83 17.07
C TYR A 38 -8.87 -10.44 16.15
N GLN A 39 -9.30 -9.18 16.21
CA GLN A 39 -10.40 -8.66 15.38
C GLN A 39 -10.08 -8.59 13.89
N LEU A 40 -8.80 -8.53 13.51
CA LEU A 40 -8.32 -8.60 12.13
C LEU A 40 -7.98 -10.03 11.68
N GLN A 41 -7.87 -10.98 12.61
CA GLN A 41 -7.52 -12.36 12.27
C GLN A 41 -8.68 -13.08 11.59
N GLY A 42 -8.36 -13.96 10.64
CA GLY A 42 -9.32 -14.78 9.91
C GLY A 42 -8.95 -14.96 8.44
N THR A 43 -9.90 -15.50 7.69
CA THR A 43 -9.78 -15.70 6.25
C THR A 43 -10.69 -14.73 5.52
N TYR A 44 -10.19 -14.12 4.46
CA TYR A 44 -10.90 -13.15 3.66
C TYR A 44 -10.74 -13.43 2.16
N LEU A 45 -11.69 -12.92 1.38
CA LEU A 45 -11.62 -12.91 -0.08
C LEU A 45 -11.56 -11.48 -0.58
N ASP A 46 -10.65 -11.20 -1.50
CA ASP A 46 -10.64 -9.92 -2.20
C ASP A 46 -11.75 -9.86 -3.29
N GLU A 47 -11.67 -8.87 -4.18
CA GLU A 47 -12.65 -8.69 -5.25
C GLU A 47 -12.53 -9.75 -6.37
N ASP A 48 -11.33 -10.34 -6.53
CA ASP A 48 -11.04 -11.39 -7.50
C ASP A 48 -11.24 -12.82 -6.93
N ASN A 49 -11.60 -12.94 -5.66
CA ASN A 49 -11.72 -14.18 -4.86
C ASN A 49 -10.38 -14.85 -4.54
N ASP A 50 -9.29 -14.11 -4.59
CA ASP A 50 -8.03 -14.49 -3.98
C ASP A 50 -8.18 -14.49 -2.45
N THR A 51 -7.41 -15.34 -1.78
CA THR A 51 -7.54 -15.58 -0.34
C THR A 51 -6.46 -14.85 0.44
N LEU A 52 -6.89 -13.99 1.36
CA LEU A 52 -6.05 -13.42 2.42
C LEU A 52 -6.31 -14.16 3.73
N MET A 53 -5.27 -14.76 4.30
CA MET A 53 -5.29 -15.35 5.64
C MET A 53 -4.50 -14.46 6.58
N VAL A 54 -5.05 -14.14 7.74
CA VAL A 54 -4.42 -13.30 8.76
C VAL A 54 -4.46 -14.04 10.09
N ASP A 55 -3.31 -14.24 10.71
CA ASP A 55 -3.17 -14.81 12.06
C ASP A 55 -2.49 -13.80 13.00
N GLU A 56 -2.10 -14.22 14.20
CA GLU A 56 -1.46 -13.33 15.17
C GLU A 56 -0.06 -12.86 14.77
N HIS A 57 0.59 -13.55 13.83
CA HIS A 57 1.97 -13.33 13.43
C HIS A 57 2.10 -12.60 12.10
N GLY A 58 1.12 -12.68 11.21
CA GLY A 58 1.26 -12.16 9.86
C GLY A 58 0.07 -12.39 8.95
N PHE A 59 0.34 -12.29 7.66
CA PHE A 59 -0.63 -12.64 6.63
C PHE A 59 -0.02 -13.55 5.55
N ALA A 60 -0.89 -14.31 4.91
CA ALA A 60 -0.61 -15.09 3.72
C ALA A 60 -1.64 -14.74 2.64
N TYR A 61 -1.17 -14.39 1.45
CA TYR A 61 -2.01 -14.06 0.30
C TYR A 61 -1.83 -15.09 -0.80
N ARG A 62 -2.92 -15.74 -1.21
CA ARG A 62 -2.93 -16.77 -2.26
C ARG A 62 -3.83 -16.31 -3.40
N SER A 63 -3.25 -16.23 -4.59
CA SER A 63 -4.00 -15.96 -5.82
C SER A 63 -3.98 -17.14 -6.78
N GLU A 64 -4.97 -17.21 -7.67
CA GLU A 64 -4.99 -18.21 -8.76
C GLU A 64 -3.75 -18.09 -9.67
N MET A 65 -3.19 -16.88 -9.80
CA MET A 65 -2.01 -16.60 -10.61
C MET A 65 -0.70 -17.09 -9.98
N SER A 66 -0.67 -17.35 -8.66
CA SER A 66 0.50 -17.86 -7.96
C SER A 66 0.14 -19.02 -7.02
N PRO A 67 0.53 -20.27 -7.33
CA PRO A 67 0.19 -21.43 -6.50
C PRO A 67 0.86 -21.39 -5.12
N VAL A 68 1.90 -20.56 -4.95
CA VAL A 68 2.59 -20.31 -3.68
C VAL A 68 2.03 -19.04 -3.05
N ALA A 69 1.60 -19.15 -1.80
CA ALA A 69 1.13 -18.00 -1.04
C ALA A 69 2.29 -17.03 -0.78
N SER A 70 2.05 -15.74 -0.96
CA SER A 70 2.96 -14.69 -0.50
C SER A 70 2.72 -14.48 0.98
N GLU A 71 3.71 -14.82 1.79
CA GLU A 71 3.62 -14.74 3.26
C GLU A 71 4.48 -13.58 3.77
N ALA A 72 3.95 -12.83 4.73
CA ALA A 72 4.69 -11.80 5.44
C ALA A 72 4.30 -11.82 6.93
N GLY A 73 5.29 -12.02 7.78
CA GLY A 73 5.16 -11.95 9.23
C GLY A 73 5.56 -10.58 9.76
N LEU A 74 4.99 -10.17 10.89
CA LEU A 74 5.40 -8.97 11.61
C LEU A 74 6.89 -9.05 11.94
N SER A 75 7.63 -8.03 11.54
CA SER A 75 9.10 -7.99 11.58
C SER A 75 9.59 -6.55 11.43
N ASP A 76 10.89 -6.39 11.18
CA ASP A 76 11.50 -5.15 10.73
C ASP A 76 11.18 -4.78 9.27
N THR A 77 10.46 -5.63 8.52
CA THR A 77 10.04 -5.39 7.13
C THR A 77 8.52 -5.31 6.96
N LEU A 78 7.75 -5.76 7.95
CA LEU A 78 6.31 -5.58 8.03
C LEU A 78 5.93 -5.12 9.44
N ILE A 79 5.51 -3.85 9.55
CA ILE A 79 5.16 -3.21 10.82
C ILE A 79 3.68 -2.83 10.81
N LEU A 80 2.99 -3.15 11.91
CA LEU A 80 1.60 -2.76 12.13
C LEU A 80 1.51 -1.76 13.28
N ARG A 81 0.82 -0.64 13.07
CA ARG A 81 0.60 0.41 14.09
C ARG A 81 -0.88 0.77 14.21
N PRO A 82 -1.44 1.00 15.41
CA PRO A 82 -2.80 1.51 15.56
C PRO A 82 -2.88 2.95 15.04
N TYR A 83 -3.96 3.29 14.34
CA TYR A 83 -4.16 4.65 13.82
C TYR A 83 -5.63 5.01 13.65
N LYS A 84 -6.13 6.00 14.40
CA LYS A 84 -7.50 6.57 14.30
C LYS A 84 -8.64 5.54 14.08
N GLY A 85 -8.62 4.43 14.83
CA GLY A 85 -9.64 3.36 14.74
C GLY A 85 -9.40 2.31 13.66
N CYS A 86 -8.33 2.48 12.88
CA CYS A 86 -7.79 1.55 11.90
C CYS A 86 -6.36 1.12 12.30
N TYR A 87 -5.66 0.48 11.38
CA TYR A 87 -4.26 0.11 11.51
C TYR A 87 -3.46 0.57 10.30
N SER A 88 -2.31 1.18 10.55
CA SER A 88 -1.31 1.46 9.51
C SER A 88 -0.44 0.23 9.30
N VAL A 89 -0.42 -0.27 8.06
CA VAL A 89 0.42 -1.36 7.59
C VAL A 89 1.61 -0.75 6.85
N ASN A 90 2.79 -1.00 7.36
CA ASN A 90 4.05 -0.47 6.84
C ASN A 90 4.87 -1.62 6.29
N ILE A 91 5.15 -1.58 4.99
CA ILE A 91 5.89 -2.62 4.28
C ILE A 91 7.19 -2.01 3.77
N ALA A 92 8.32 -2.59 4.14
CA ALA A 92 9.61 -2.16 3.61
C ALA A 92 9.69 -2.47 2.10
N GLY A 93 9.94 -1.43 1.31
CA GLY A 93 10.38 -1.52 -0.08
C GLY A 93 11.90 -1.43 -0.19
N ASP A 94 12.40 -1.26 -1.41
CA ASP A 94 13.84 -1.25 -1.68
C ASP A 94 14.56 -0.07 -1.00
N ASN A 95 13.93 1.11 -1.01
CA ASN A 95 14.55 2.36 -0.54
C ASN A 95 13.62 3.19 0.36
N GLY A 96 12.49 2.64 0.78
CA GLY A 96 11.50 3.33 1.59
C GLY A 96 10.42 2.38 2.08
N TRP A 97 9.32 2.93 2.56
CA TRP A 97 8.19 2.20 3.14
C TRP A 97 6.92 2.48 2.35
N LEU A 98 6.18 1.43 2.04
CA LEU A 98 4.79 1.55 1.59
C LEU A 98 3.89 1.61 2.82
N VAL A 99 2.91 2.51 2.79
CA VAL A 99 1.98 2.71 3.91
C VAL A 99 0.56 2.60 3.42
N TYR A 100 -0.18 1.67 4.01
CA TYR A 100 -1.61 1.47 3.79
C TYR A 100 -2.36 1.56 5.11
N LEU A 101 -3.65 1.91 5.06
CA LEU A 101 -4.53 1.78 6.21
C LEU A 101 -5.47 0.59 6.01
N ILE A 102 -5.57 -0.26 7.02
CA ILE A 102 -6.58 -1.32 7.10
C ILE A 102 -7.59 -0.96 8.19
N CYS A 103 -8.84 -0.81 7.78
CA CYS A 103 -9.97 -0.52 8.67
C CYS A 103 -10.95 -1.69 8.66
N ARG A 104 -11.43 -2.10 9.83
CA ARG A 104 -12.40 -3.18 9.97
C ARG A 104 -13.82 -2.63 9.97
N GLU A 105 -14.69 -3.18 9.14
CA GLU A 105 -16.12 -2.88 9.14
C GLU A 105 -16.86 -3.67 10.24
N THR A 106 -18.09 -3.25 10.56
CA THR A 106 -18.91 -3.90 11.61
C THR A 106 -19.23 -5.36 11.30
N ASN A 107 -19.38 -5.70 10.02
CA ASN A 107 -19.60 -7.08 9.55
C ASN A 107 -18.30 -7.93 9.55
N GLY A 108 -17.16 -7.33 9.89
CA GLY A 108 -15.86 -7.99 9.93
C GLY A 108 -15.05 -7.92 8.65
N ASP A 109 -15.57 -7.32 7.58
CA ASP A 109 -14.78 -7.06 6.36
C ASP A 109 -13.62 -6.09 6.64
N LEU A 110 -12.58 -6.16 5.82
CA LEU A 110 -11.47 -5.22 5.87
C LEU A 110 -11.51 -4.30 4.64
N LEU A 111 -11.30 -3.01 4.88
CA LEU A 111 -11.13 -1.99 3.84
C LEU A 111 -9.66 -1.59 3.81
N LEU A 112 -9.06 -1.63 2.62
CA LEU A 112 -7.70 -1.18 2.38
C LEU A 112 -7.74 0.23 1.79
N TYR A 113 -6.97 1.13 2.37
CA TYR A 113 -6.80 2.50 1.89
C TYR A 113 -5.33 2.77 1.57
N GLY A 114 -5.11 3.51 0.50
CA GLY A 114 -3.79 3.97 0.07
C GLY A 114 -3.89 5.36 -0.55
N ILE A 115 -2.74 5.93 -0.92
CA ILE A 115 -2.69 7.21 -1.64
C ILE A 115 -2.31 6.92 -3.08
N ASP A 116 -3.17 7.28 -4.03
CA ASP A 116 -2.85 7.24 -5.45
C ASP A 116 -2.08 8.51 -5.84
N VAL A 117 -0.77 8.37 -6.03
CA VAL A 117 0.12 9.50 -6.35
C VAL A 117 0.17 9.81 -7.85
N GLU A 118 -0.49 9.01 -8.70
CA GLU A 118 -0.55 9.26 -10.14
C GLU A 118 -1.44 10.46 -10.49
N GLU A 119 -2.36 10.83 -9.60
CA GLU A 119 -3.19 12.02 -9.75
C GLU A 119 -2.42 13.32 -9.42
N GLU A 120 -2.46 14.29 -10.34
CA GLU A 120 -1.80 15.59 -10.15
C GLU A 120 -2.35 16.35 -8.93
N ALA A 121 -3.66 16.31 -8.72
CA ALA A 121 -4.31 16.94 -7.58
C ALA A 121 -3.82 16.37 -6.24
N VAL A 122 -3.63 15.05 -6.16
CA VAL A 122 -3.07 14.37 -4.98
C VAL A 122 -1.64 14.83 -4.73
N ARG A 123 -0.79 14.88 -5.77
CA ARG A 123 0.60 15.36 -5.64
C ARG A 123 0.68 16.79 -5.16
N ASP A 124 -0.14 17.68 -5.68
CA ASP A 124 -0.15 19.08 -5.27
C ASP A 124 -0.65 19.24 -3.83
N LYS A 125 -1.62 18.43 -3.43
CA LYS A 125 -2.08 18.40 -2.05
C LYS A 125 -0.99 17.87 -1.11
N LEU A 126 -0.26 16.81 -1.48
CA LEU A 126 0.88 16.29 -0.71
C LEU A 126 1.96 17.37 -0.51
N LYS A 127 2.36 18.07 -1.57
CA LYS A 127 3.35 19.17 -1.50
C LYS A 127 2.93 20.32 -0.58
N SER A 128 1.62 20.51 -0.38
CA SER A 128 1.10 21.53 0.54
C SER A 128 1.16 21.11 2.01
N ILE A 129 1.30 19.81 2.28
CA ILE A 129 1.30 19.23 3.63
C ILE A 129 2.71 18.86 4.08
N THR A 130 3.48 18.20 3.22
CA THR A 130 4.83 17.71 3.55
C THR A 130 5.78 17.91 2.37
N LYS A 131 7.08 17.76 2.64
CA LYS A 131 8.11 17.83 1.60
C LYS A 131 8.04 16.57 0.72
N VAL A 132 7.87 16.77 -0.58
CA VAL A 132 7.86 15.70 -1.58
C VAL A 132 9.14 15.77 -2.42
N VAL A 133 9.83 14.64 -2.55
CA VAL A 133 11.01 14.47 -3.41
C VAL A 133 10.66 13.49 -4.54
N ALA A 134 10.88 13.87 -5.79
CA ALA A 134 10.69 12.98 -6.92
C ALA A 134 12.01 12.29 -7.26
N GLU A 135 11.96 10.97 -7.45
CA GLU A 135 13.06 10.14 -7.95
C GLU A 135 12.75 9.74 -9.40
N THR A 136 13.78 9.76 -10.25
CA THR A 136 13.65 9.47 -11.68
C THR A 136 14.52 8.29 -12.09
N ASP A 137 14.08 7.55 -13.11
CA ASP A 137 14.90 6.56 -13.79
C ASP A 137 16.02 7.20 -14.64
N ASP A 138 16.87 6.34 -15.24
CA ASP A 138 17.95 6.76 -16.15
C ASP A 138 17.45 7.48 -17.42
N SER A 139 16.16 7.36 -17.73
CA SER A 139 15.50 8.06 -18.85
C SER A 139 14.89 9.40 -18.45
N GLY A 140 14.95 9.75 -17.15
CA GLY A 140 14.38 10.97 -16.58
C GLY A 140 12.88 10.90 -16.26
N ASN A 141 12.25 9.72 -16.34
CA ASN A 141 10.84 9.54 -15.94
C ASN A 141 10.76 9.42 -14.42
N VAL A 142 9.78 10.08 -13.80
CA VAL A 142 9.52 9.92 -12.36
C VAL A 142 8.99 8.51 -12.11
N THR A 143 9.66 7.79 -11.21
CA THR A 143 9.28 6.43 -10.79
C THR A 143 8.73 6.41 -9.38
N THR A 144 9.22 7.31 -8.52
CA THR A 144 8.87 7.33 -7.10
C THR A 144 8.72 8.77 -6.60
N TYR A 145 7.71 9.01 -5.77
CA TYR A 145 7.65 10.17 -4.89
C TYR A 145 7.97 9.74 -3.47
N ARG A 146 8.93 10.41 -2.84
CA ARG A 146 9.34 10.14 -1.47
C ARG A 146 8.91 11.27 -0.53
N ILE A 147 8.37 10.88 0.63
CA ILE A 147 7.94 11.78 1.69
C ILE A 147 8.43 11.30 3.06
N ASN A 148 8.52 12.20 4.02
CA ASN A 148 8.82 11.85 5.41
C ASN A 148 7.97 12.71 6.34
N PRO A 149 6.64 12.45 6.36
CA PRO A 149 5.74 13.29 7.12
C PRO A 149 6.01 13.14 8.60
N THR A 150 5.87 14.26 9.32
CA THR A 150 5.71 14.22 10.78
C THR A 150 4.35 13.60 11.13
N GLU A 151 4.14 13.20 12.40
CA GLU A 151 2.83 12.75 12.91
C GLU A 151 1.70 13.71 12.49
N LYS A 152 1.91 15.01 12.71
CA LYS A 152 0.93 16.05 12.38
C LYS A 152 0.66 16.12 10.87
N GLU A 153 1.68 15.96 10.04
CA GLU A 153 1.53 15.99 8.59
C GLU A 153 0.79 14.73 8.08
N PHE A 154 1.10 13.56 8.64
CA PHE A 154 0.37 12.32 8.34
C PHE A 154 -1.11 12.44 8.71
N ASP A 155 -1.40 13.05 9.86
CA ASP A 155 -2.76 13.40 10.28
C ASP A 155 -3.45 14.36 9.31
N GLN A 156 -2.76 15.38 8.83
CA GLN A 156 -3.28 16.30 7.83
C GLN A 156 -3.55 15.61 6.48
N MET A 157 -2.74 14.62 6.10
CA MET A 157 -2.97 13.80 4.89
C MET A 157 -4.26 12.99 5.03
N PHE A 158 -4.47 12.35 6.18
CA PHE A 158 -5.70 11.63 6.49
C PHE A 158 -6.93 12.55 6.49
N GLU A 159 -6.86 13.69 7.18
CA GLU A 159 -7.95 14.66 7.26
C GLU A 159 -8.27 15.33 5.92
N ALA A 160 -7.26 15.46 5.05
CA ALA A 160 -7.43 15.94 3.69
C ALA A 160 -8.10 14.91 2.75
N GLY A 161 -8.35 13.68 3.22
CA GLY A 161 -8.97 12.63 2.42
C GLY A 161 -8.05 12.01 1.38
N LEU A 162 -6.72 12.11 1.55
CA LEU A 162 -5.76 11.55 0.58
C LEU A 162 -5.70 10.02 0.59
N PHE A 163 -6.09 9.39 1.70
CA PHE A 163 -6.20 7.94 1.80
C PHE A 163 -7.55 7.50 1.24
N GLU A 164 -7.53 7.04 -0.01
CA GLU A 164 -8.71 6.57 -0.72
C GLU A 164 -8.81 5.05 -0.65
N LYS A 165 -10.05 4.54 -0.76
CA LYS A 165 -10.30 3.09 -0.71
C LYS A 165 -9.70 2.46 -1.97
N GLY A 166 -8.66 1.66 -1.79
CA GLY A 166 -8.01 0.89 -2.86
C GLY A 166 -8.48 -0.55 -2.95
N GLY A 167 -9.13 -1.09 -1.92
CA GLY A 167 -9.62 -2.48 -1.95
C GLY A 167 -10.54 -2.85 -0.80
N LYS A 168 -11.12 -4.05 -0.91
CA LYS A 168 -11.95 -4.65 0.13
C LYS A 168 -11.70 -6.15 0.22
N PHE A 169 -11.57 -6.64 1.45
CA PHE A 169 -11.48 -8.06 1.76
C PHE A 169 -12.72 -8.49 2.56
N ARG A 170 -13.55 -9.33 1.96
CA ARG A 170 -14.77 -9.87 2.57
C ARG A 170 -14.42 -11.02 3.51
N ARG A 171 -14.86 -10.94 4.76
CA ARG A 171 -14.59 -12.01 5.73
C ARG A 171 -15.33 -13.29 5.38
N ILE A 172 -14.63 -14.42 5.48
CA ILE A 172 -15.24 -15.75 5.44
C ILE A 172 -15.48 -16.18 6.88
N VAL A 173 -16.74 -16.41 7.24
CA VAL A 173 -17.11 -17.08 8.50
C VAL A 173 -17.38 -18.54 8.15
N PRO A 174 -16.71 -19.51 8.79
CA PRO A 174 -17.02 -20.93 8.61
C PRO A 174 -18.52 -21.20 8.83
N GLU A 175 -19.11 -22.10 8.04
CA GLU A 175 -20.56 -22.39 8.14
C GLU A 175 -20.97 -22.96 9.50
N ASP A 176 -20.03 -23.51 10.27
CA ASP A 176 -20.28 -24.16 11.56
C ASP A 176 -20.52 -23.18 12.74
N ASP A 177 -20.34 -21.87 12.53
CA ASP A 177 -20.50 -20.81 13.55
C ASP A 177 -21.82 -20.01 13.42
N LYS A 178 -22.79 -20.49 12.64
CA LYS A 178 -24.15 -19.91 12.50
C LYS A 178 -25.20 -20.73 13.24
#